data_AF-A0A917B230-F1
#
_entry.id   AF-A0A917B230-F1
#
_cell.length_a   1.000
_cell.length_b   1.000
_cell.length_c   1.000
_cell.angle_alpha   90.00
_cell.angle_beta   90.00
_cell.angle_gamma   90.00
#
_symmetry.space_group_name_H-M   'P 1'
#
loop_
_entity.id
_entity.type
_entity.pdbx_description
1 polymer ?
#
loop_
_entity_poly.entity_id
_entity_poly.type
_entity_poly.pdbx_seq_one_letter_code
_entity_poly.pdbx_strand_id
1 'polypeptide(L)' 'MDLLPFMKDEGYTEAQFTDLDGKDWSLRFKDIHSNEQLFHHLRILPSSIQYFPLERQPYIYFIEKEKTIKCQLFKV' A
#
# COMPACT_ATOMS: atom_id res chain seq x y z
N MET A 1 -8.88 9.36 -6.92
CA MET A 1 -8.66 9.62 -5.48
C MET A 1 -7.17 9.46 -5.25
N ASP A 2 -6.48 10.48 -4.71
CA ASP A 2 -5.04 10.43 -4.59
C ASP A 2 -4.59 9.75 -3.28
N LEU A 3 -4.10 8.52 -3.41
CA LEU A 3 -3.81 7.63 -2.28
C LEU A 3 -2.53 8.03 -1.52
N LEU A 4 -1.46 8.38 -2.22
CA LEU A 4 -0.18 8.76 -1.66
C LEU A 4 -0.26 10.06 -0.82
N PRO A 5 -0.92 11.15 -1.29
CA PRO A 5 -1.17 12.31 -0.44
C PRO A 5 -1.98 11.96 0.81
N PHE A 6 -3.06 11.19 0.68
CA PHE A 6 -3.85 10.73 1.84
C PHE A 6 -2.97 9.99 2.86
N MET A 7 -2.11 9.08 2.40
CA MET A 7 -1.22 8.34 3.29
C MET A 7 -0.19 9.24 3.99
N LYS A 8 0.36 10.22 3.26
CA LYS A 8 1.32 11.18 3.82
C LYS A 8 0.66 12.12 4.83
N ASP A 9 -0.55 12.60 4.53
CA ASP A 9 -1.32 13.48 5.42
C ASP A 9 -1.73 12.76 6.72
N GLU A 10 -2.03 11.46 6.63
CA GLU A 10 -2.28 10.60 7.80
C GLU A 10 -1.02 10.28 8.60
N GLY A 11 0.17 10.64 8.12
CA GLY A 11 1.45 10.42 8.80
C GLY A 11 2.06 9.02 8.58
N TYR A 12 1.62 8.28 7.56
CA TYR A 12 2.28 7.03 7.19
C TYR A 12 3.61 7.32 6.48
N THR A 13 4.61 6.48 6.72
CA THR A 13 5.97 6.65 6.19
C THR A 13 6.40 5.52 5.28
N GLU A 14 5.83 4.32 5.45
CA GLU A 14 6.15 3.14 4.64
C GLU A 14 4.96 2.19 4.48
N ALA A 15 5.02 1.42 3.40
CA ALA A 15 4.17 0.26 3.12
C ALA A 15 5.04 -0.99 2.98
N GLN A 16 4.64 -2.07 3.63
CA GLN A 16 5.24 -3.40 3.43
C GLN A 16 4.20 -4.36 2.87
N PHE A 17 4.60 -5.19 1.92
CA PHE A 17 3.71 -6.17 1.30
C PHE A 17 4.48 -7.35 0.72
N THR A 18 3.82 -8.50 0.68
CA THR A 18 4.33 -9.69 -0.02
C THR A 18 3.68 -9.73 -1.41
N ASP A 19 4.48 -9.86 -2.46
CA ASP A 19 3.99 -9.98 -3.83
C ASP A 19 3.44 -11.38 -4.15
N LEU A 20 2.94 -11.56 -5.37
CA LEU A 20 2.39 -12.84 -5.84
C LEU A 20 3.44 -13.96 -5.96
N ASP A 21 4.72 -13.58 -6.06
CA ASP A 21 5.86 -14.50 -6.11
C ASP A 21 6.35 -14.88 -4.70
N GLY A 22 5.69 -14.39 -3.65
CA GLY A 22 6.04 -14.65 -2.25
C GLY A 22 7.23 -13.82 -1.75
N LYS A 23 7.59 -12.75 -2.46
CA LYS A 23 8.69 -11.86 -2.09
C LYS A 23 8.17 -10.68 -1.30
N ASP A 24 8.84 -10.40 -0.18
CA ASP A 24 8.55 -9.23 0.63
C ASP A 24 9.16 -7.97 0.05
N TRP A 25 8.35 -6.91 0.02
CA TRP A 25 8.69 -5.58 -0.43
C TRP A 25 8.43 -4.58 0.67
N SER A 26 9.31 -3.58 0.75
CA SER A 26 9.15 -2.42 1.62
C SER A 26 9.32 -1.16 0.77
N LEU A 27 8.32 -0.29 0.82
CA LEU A 27 8.26 0.96 0.09
C LEU A 27 8.12 2.12 1.05
N ARG A 28 9.10 3.02 1.05
CA ARG A 28 9.06 4.24 1.85
C ARG A 28 8.41 5.35 1.04
N PHE A 29 7.38 5.99 1.59
CA PHE A 29 6.62 7.03 0.88
C PHE A 29 7.41 8.30 0.61
N LYS A 30 8.51 8.53 1.32
CA LYS A 30 9.45 9.61 1.01
C LYS A 30 10.13 9.44 -0.35
N ASP A 31 10.30 8.19 -0.80
CA ASP A 31 10.99 7.83 -2.04
C ASP A 31 9.99 7.71 -3.22
N ILE A 32 8.69 7.95 -2.97
CA ILE A 32 7.63 7.95 -3.97
C ILE A 32 7.09 9.36 -4.15
N HIS A 33 7.05 9.81 -5.40
CA HIS A 33 6.63 11.17 -5.74
C HIS A 33 5.23 11.25 -6.36
N SER A 34 4.68 10.13 -6.87
CA SER A 34 3.33 10.09 -7.44
C SER A 34 2.59 8.78 -7.16
N ASN A 35 1.27 8.81 -7.28
CA ASN A 35 0.43 7.60 -7.24
C ASN A 35 0.80 6.62 -8.34
N GLU A 36 1.18 7.12 -9.51
CA GLU A 36 1.63 6.26 -10.61
C GLU A 36 2.91 5.53 -10.26
N GLN A 37 3.88 6.19 -9.61
CA GLN A 37 5.08 5.53 -9.10
C GLN A 37 4.73 4.51 -8.00
N LEU A 38 3.81 4.86 -7.10
CA LEU A 38 3.32 3.95 -6.06
C LEU A 38 2.75 2.67 -6.70
N PHE A 39 1.84 2.82 -7.67
CA PHE A 39 1.19 1.71 -8.36
C PHE A 39 2.17 0.92 -9.24
N HIS A 40 3.14 1.59 -9.87
CA HIS A 40 4.19 0.95 -10.64
C HIS A 40 5.10 0.10 -9.75
N HIS A 41 5.47 0.61 -8.57
CA HIS A 41 6.27 -0.11 -7.60
C HIS A 41 5.52 -1.27 -6.95
N LEU A 42 4.24 -1.07 -6.67
CA LEU A 42 3.34 -2.13 -6.25
C LEU A 42 3.11 -3.16 -7.37
N ARG A 43 3.39 -2.80 -8.63
CA ARG A 43 3.07 -3.55 -9.85
C ARG A 43 1.57 -3.85 -10.00
N ILE A 44 0.70 -3.09 -9.33
CA ILE A 44 -0.74 -3.40 -9.21
C ILE A 44 -1.59 -2.14 -9.47
N LEU A 45 -2.72 -2.31 -10.14
CA LEU A 45 -3.80 -1.33 -10.22
C LEU A 45 -4.68 -1.44 -8.96
N PRO A 46 -4.83 -0.37 -8.14
CA PRO A 46 -5.65 -0.44 -6.92
C PRO A 46 -7.13 -0.61 -7.25
N SER A 47 -7.77 -1.53 -6.54
CA SER A 47 -9.20 -1.87 -6.73
C SER A 47 -10.07 -1.49 -5.52
N SER A 48 -9.54 -1.50 -4.29
CA SER A 48 -10.28 -1.06 -3.09
C SER A 48 -9.39 -0.82 -1.86
N ILE A 49 -9.73 0.18 -1.03
CA ILE A 49 -9.10 0.40 0.28
C ILE A 49 -10.03 -0.20 1.34
N GLN A 50 -9.54 -1.08 2.22
CA GLN A 50 -10.32 -1.65 3.33
C GLN A 50 -9.59 -1.47 4.66
N TYR A 51 -10.31 -0.97 5.66
CA TYR A 51 -9.82 -0.78 7.02
C TYR A 51 -10.29 -1.92 7.92
N PHE A 52 -9.36 -2.56 8.66
CA PHE A 52 -9.64 -3.67 9.58
C PHE A 52 -9.51 -3.20 11.04
N PRO A 53 -10.62 -2.91 11.75
CA PRO A 53 -10.59 -2.35 13.09
C PRO A 53 -9.92 -3.25 14.14
N LEU A 54 -9.98 -4.57 13.93
CA LEU A 54 -9.49 -5.58 14.86
C LEU A 54 -7.95 -5.66 14.91
N GLU A 55 -7.28 -5.35 13.81
CA GLU A 55 -5.82 -5.44 13.73
C GLU A 55 -5.13 -4.17 14.26
N ARG A 56 -5.89 -3.09 14.55
CA ARG A 56 -5.38 -1.75 14.94
C ARG A 56 -4.28 -1.23 14.00
N GLN A 57 -4.20 -1.78 12.81
CA GLN A 57 -3.18 -1.47 11.82
C GLN A 57 -3.90 -1.18 10.50
N PRO A 58 -3.54 -0.09 9.83
CA PRO A 58 -4.12 0.25 8.55
C PRO A 58 -3.49 -0.63 7.47
N TYR A 59 -4.35 -1.27 6.69
CA TYR A 59 -3.95 -2.04 5.53
C TYR A 59 -4.54 -1.42 4.27
N ILE A 60 -3.78 -1.47 3.19
CA ILE A 60 -4.29 -1.19 1.86
C ILE A 60 -4.32 -2.50 1.10
N TYR A 61 -5.45 -2.80 0.49
CA TYR A 61 -5.60 -3.98 -0.33
C TYR A 61 -5.47 -3.59 -1.79
N PHE A 62 -4.78 -4.42 -2.54
CA PHE A 62 -4.63 -4.25 -3.97
C PHE A 62 -5.06 -5.56 -4.62
N ILE A 63 -6.00 -5.55 -5.57
CA ILE A 63 -6.43 -6.77 -6.26
C ILE A 63 -5.75 -6.82 -7.63
N GLU A 64 -4.99 -7.87 -7.89
CA GLU A 64 -4.44 -8.21 -9.20
C GLU A 64 -4.90 -9.62 -9.60
N LYS A 65 -5.55 -9.76 -10.76
CA LYS A 65 -5.93 -11.08 -11.33
C LYS A 65 -6.61 -12.01 -10.31
N GLU A 66 -7.62 -11.49 -9.60
CA GLU A 66 -8.39 -12.17 -8.56
C GLU A 66 -7.60 -12.50 -7.26
N LYS A 67 -6.34 -12.08 -7.14
CA LYS A 67 -5.54 -12.20 -5.93
C LYS A 67 -5.44 -10.87 -5.21
N THR A 68 -5.66 -10.90 -3.91
CA THR A 68 -5.61 -9.70 -3.06
C THR A 68 -4.26 -9.64 -2.34
N ILE A 69 -3.51 -8.56 -2.59
CA ILE A 69 -2.26 -8.24 -1.89
C ILE A 69 -2.60 -7.29 -0.74
N LYS A 70 -2.19 -7.67 0.46
CA LYS A 70 -2.35 -6.89 1.69
C LYS A 70 -1.07 -6.09 1.93
N CYS A 71 -1.17 -4.78 1.86
CA CYS A 71 -0.08 -3.86 2.18
C CYS A 71 -0.29 -3.30 3.59
N GLN A 72 0.64 -3.56 4.48
CA GLN A 72 0.67 -3.02 5.83
C GLN A 72 1.28 -1.62 5.80
N LEU A 73 0.58 -0.65 6.38
CA LEU A 73 1.09 0.71 6.53
C LEU A 73 1.69 0.91 7.91
N PHE A 74 2.84 1.57 7.96
CA PHE A 74 3.48 1.96 9.21
C PHE A 74 3.53 3.47 9.36
N LYS A 75 3.28 3.92 10.59
CA LYS A 75 3.56 5.29 11.05
C LYS A 75 4.83 5.23 11.89
N VAL A 76 5.71 6.20 11.72
CA VAL A 76 6.88 6.42 12.60
C VAL A 76 6.57 7.57 13.54
#